data_AF-Q45W68-F1
#
_entry.id   AF-Q45W68-F1
#
_cell.length_a   1.000
_cell.length_b   1.000
_cell.length_c   1.000
_cell.angle_alpha   90.00
_cell.angle_beta   90.00
_cell.angle_gamma   90.00
#
_symmetry.space_group_name_H-M   'P 1'
#
loop_
_entity.id
_entity.type
_entity.pdbx_description
1 polymer ?
#
loop_
_entity_poly.entity_id
_entity_poly.type
_entity_poly.pdbx_seq_one_letter_code
_entity_poly.pdbx_strand_id
1 'polypeptide(L)'
;VRGRINIGLPSDPEEYSSANEVENKGLWIQHSFAQEWNTYKEECRPCEKSKSWWDSECSSQEKSLRNARRDLRLRKHRAKLTQRTLTNLLRNASPSDNLTQQIETLERTMAEHRTAIERDREAVIVAAKRLKGATKRAKREHFDHILTETHQSRIWDNVHWTRPRKQQASVALTNAEGEIVTEPNAVGQLFQEQFTPTSARGVDMTVVENMQQTPERTFPAISALEIAEALLNTSNLSAPGPDQVSWFW
;
A
#
# COMPACT_ATOMS: atom_id res chain seq x y z
N VAL A 1 8.74 -22.34 -0.85
CA VAL A 1 8.20 -23.31 -1.82
C VAL A 1 8.18 -22.64 -3.19
N ARG A 2 9.05 -23.08 -4.11
CA ARG A 2 9.14 -22.54 -5.47
C ARG A 2 7.98 -23.11 -6.30
N GLY A 3 6.85 -22.42 -6.35
CA GLY A 3 5.79 -22.73 -7.30
C GLY A 3 6.24 -22.33 -8.70
N ARG A 4 6.57 -23.29 -9.57
CA ARG A 4 6.67 -23.02 -11.00
C ARG A 4 5.27 -22.67 -11.50
N ILE A 5 5.13 -21.46 -12.00
CA ILE A 5 3.95 -21.00 -12.73
C ILE A 5 3.94 -21.80 -14.04
N ASN A 6 3.19 -22.90 -14.06
CA ASN A 6 3.02 -23.72 -15.26
C ASN A 6 1.78 -23.23 -16.01
N ILE A 7 1.85 -21.99 -16.47
CA ILE A 7 0.86 -21.44 -17.40
C ILE A 7 1.49 -21.64 -18.77
N GLY A 8 0.89 -22.47 -19.61
CA GLY A 8 1.34 -22.66 -20.98
C GLY A 8 1.34 -21.31 -21.69
N LEU A 9 2.53 -20.72 -21.82
CA LEU A 9 2.75 -19.57 -22.70
C LEU A 9 2.37 -20.02 -24.11
N PRO A 10 1.52 -19.28 -24.84
CA PRO A 10 1.38 -19.47 -26.27
C PRO A 10 2.77 -19.36 -26.90
N SER A 11 3.16 -20.39 -27.64
CA SER A 11 4.43 -20.42 -28.37
C SER A 11 4.45 -19.28 -29.39
N ASP A 12 5.57 -18.55 -29.38
CA ASP A 12 5.96 -17.44 -30.25
C ASP A 12 5.47 -16.02 -29.89
N PRO A 13 6.35 -15.18 -29.30
CA PRO A 13 6.10 -13.77 -29.02
C PRO A 13 6.33 -12.83 -30.23
N GLU A 14 6.60 -13.35 -31.44
CA GLU A 14 6.93 -12.55 -32.63
C GLU A 14 5.83 -12.54 -33.71
N GLU A 15 4.75 -13.31 -33.57
CA GLU A 15 3.58 -13.24 -34.46
C GLU A 15 2.37 -12.69 -33.70
N TYR A 16 2.19 -11.36 -33.76
CA TYR A 16 0.90 -10.75 -33.46
C TYR A 16 0.34 -10.22 -34.78
N SER A 17 -0.69 -10.88 -35.30
CA SER A 17 -1.24 -10.57 -36.62
C SER A 17 -2.17 -9.35 -36.60
N SER A 18 -2.59 -8.87 -35.42
CA SER A 18 -3.46 -7.69 -35.28
C SER A 18 -3.44 -7.07 -33.87
N ALA A 19 -3.83 -5.80 -33.78
CA ALA A 19 -4.00 -5.10 -32.50
C ALA A 19 -5.00 -5.80 -31.56
N ASN A 20 -6.05 -6.40 -32.12
CA ASN A 20 -7.07 -7.13 -31.36
C ASN A 20 -6.49 -8.39 -30.71
N GLU A 21 -5.49 -9.02 -31.34
CA GLU A 21 -4.81 -10.20 -30.79
C GLU A 21 -3.93 -9.85 -29.58
N VAL A 22 -3.26 -8.69 -29.64
CA VAL A 22 -2.48 -8.15 -28.52
C VAL A 22 -3.38 -7.85 -27.31
N GLU A 23 -4.53 -7.22 -27.55
CA GLU A 23 -5.51 -6.90 -26.51
C GLU A 23 -6.08 -8.17 -25.86
N ASN A 24 -6.45 -9.17 -26.66
CA ASN A 24 -6.94 -10.45 -26.17
C ASN A 24 -5.89 -11.20 -25.33
N LYS A 25 -4.62 -11.17 -25.72
CA LYS A 25 -3.52 -11.76 -24.93
C LYS A 25 -3.26 -10.97 -23.65
N GLY A 26 -3.32 -9.64 -23.69
CA GLY A 26 -3.24 -8.78 -22.50
C GLY A 26 -4.33 -9.09 -21.48
N LEU A 27 -5.58 -9.24 -21.95
CA LEU A 27 -6.71 -9.64 -21.12
C LEU A 27 -6.52 -11.03 -20.53
N TRP A 28 -6.00 -11.99 -21.31
CA TRP A 28 -5.72 -13.34 -20.82
C TRP A 28 -4.63 -13.35 -19.74
N ILE A 29 -3.54 -12.59 -19.90
CA ILE A 29 -2.49 -12.45 -18.88
C ILE A 29 -3.09 -11.84 -17.62
N GLN A 30 -3.85 -10.76 -17.74
CA GLN A 30 -4.48 -10.08 -16.60
C GLN A 30 -5.43 -11.02 -15.86
N HIS A 31 -6.28 -11.76 -16.58
CA HIS A 31 -7.21 -12.71 -15.99
C HIS A 31 -6.48 -13.86 -15.29
N SER A 32 -5.46 -14.42 -15.93
CA SER A 32 -4.65 -15.51 -15.36
C SER A 32 -3.93 -15.06 -14.10
N PHE A 33 -3.31 -13.88 -14.12
CA PHE A 33 -2.69 -13.29 -12.93
C PHE A 33 -3.70 -13.03 -11.81
N ALA A 34 -4.87 -12.47 -12.13
CA ALA A 34 -5.89 -12.21 -11.14
C ALA A 34 -6.43 -13.50 -10.51
N GLN A 35 -6.61 -14.55 -11.31
CA GLN A 35 -7.06 -15.86 -10.85
C GLN A 35 -6.04 -16.51 -9.92
N GLU A 36 -4.77 -16.57 -10.33
CA GLU A 36 -3.68 -17.14 -9.53
C GLU A 36 -3.43 -16.32 -8.27
N TRP A 37 -3.41 -14.98 -8.38
CA TRP A 37 -3.29 -14.09 -7.24
C TRP A 37 -4.41 -14.33 -6.25
N ASN A 38 -5.67 -14.43 -6.68
CA ASN A 38 -6.77 -14.70 -5.75
C ASN A 38 -6.74 -16.12 -5.17
N THR A 39 -6.18 -17.09 -5.89
CA THR A 39 -6.06 -18.48 -5.44
C THR A 39 -4.96 -18.63 -4.38
N TYR A 40 -3.83 -17.94 -4.55
CA TYR A 40 -2.64 -18.10 -3.72
C TYR A 40 -2.32 -16.90 -2.82
N LYS A 41 -3.09 -15.82 -2.91
CA LYS A 41 -3.06 -14.71 -1.94
C LYS A 41 -3.40 -15.26 -0.57
N GLU A 42 -2.36 -15.48 0.23
CA GLU A 42 -2.51 -15.55 1.66
C GLU A 42 -2.80 -14.14 2.15
N GLU A 43 -4.03 -13.91 2.64
CA GLU A 43 -4.28 -12.72 3.45
C GLU A 43 -3.29 -12.75 4.62
N CYS A 44 -2.44 -11.72 4.75
CA CYS A 44 -1.55 -11.58 5.90
C CYS A 44 -2.38 -11.55 7.18
N ARG A 45 -2.56 -12.71 7.80
CA ARG A 45 -3.26 -12.84 9.08
C ARG A 45 -2.29 -12.35 10.15
N PRO A 46 -2.64 -11.30 10.91
CA PRO A 46 -1.84 -10.92 12.07
C PRO A 46 -1.77 -12.13 13.00
N CYS A 47 -0.58 -12.65 13.24
CA CYS A 47 -0.32 -13.63 14.29
C CYS A 47 0.56 -13.00 15.38
N GLU A 48 0.57 -13.61 16.56
CA GLU A 48 1.33 -13.20 17.74
C GLU A 48 2.82 -12.91 17.45
N LYS A 49 3.41 -13.63 16.48
CA LYS A 49 4.81 -13.42 16.05
C LYS A 49 5.01 -12.34 14.99
N SER A 50 3.94 -11.90 14.33
CA SER A 50 4.05 -11.01 13.16
C SER A 50 4.22 -9.54 13.53
N LYS A 51 3.92 -9.15 14.77
CA LYS A 51 3.88 -7.74 15.19
C LYS A 51 4.23 -7.62 16.68
N SER A 52 5.36 -6.97 16.97
CA SER A 52 5.85 -6.65 18.33
C SER A 52 4.86 -5.89 19.21
N TRP A 53 3.83 -5.28 18.61
CA TRP A 53 2.78 -4.52 19.29
C TRP A 53 1.52 -5.35 19.60
N TRP A 54 1.42 -6.60 19.16
CA TRP A 54 0.21 -7.41 19.36
C TRP A 54 0.14 -7.95 20.79
N ASP A 55 -0.93 -7.62 21.50
CA ASP A 55 -1.11 -7.94 22.92
C ASP A 55 -2.21 -9.01 23.18
N SER A 56 -2.39 -9.33 24.46
CA SER A 56 -3.41 -10.28 24.91
C SER A 56 -4.84 -9.80 24.64
N GLU A 57 -5.09 -8.48 24.67
CA GLU A 57 -6.38 -7.88 24.33
C GLU A 57 -6.72 -8.16 22.85
N CYS A 58 -5.78 -7.90 21.94
CA CYS A 58 -5.95 -8.16 20.52
C CYS A 58 -6.26 -9.63 20.25
N SER A 59 -5.54 -10.55 20.89
CA SER A 59 -5.79 -12.00 20.80
C SER A 59 -7.19 -12.40 21.29
N SER A 60 -7.65 -11.81 22.41
CA SER A 60 -9.00 -12.06 22.95
C SER A 60 -10.10 -11.55 22.02
N GLN A 61 -9.93 -10.34 21.47
CA GLN A 61 -10.89 -9.77 20.52
C GLN A 61 -10.90 -10.51 19.18
N GLU A 62 -9.74 -10.99 18.72
CA GLU A 62 -9.64 -11.80 17.50
C GLU A 62 -10.38 -13.13 17.66
N LYS A 63 -10.20 -13.81 18.81
CA LYS A 63 -10.95 -15.02 19.15
C LYS A 63 -12.45 -14.76 19.19
N SER A 64 -12.87 -13.63 19.77
CA SER A 64 -14.29 -13.22 19.83
C SER A 64 -14.88 -13.02 18.42
N LEU A 65 -14.15 -12.33 17.53
CA LEU A 65 -14.56 -12.15 16.13
C LEU A 65 -14.63 -13.49 15.37
N ARG A 66 -13.67 -14.37 15.61
CA ARG A 66 -13.62 -15.70 15.00
C ARG A 66 -14.84 -16.54 15.40
N ASN A 67 -15.21 -16.50 16.68
CA ASN A 67 -16.39 -17.18 17.21
C ASN A 67 -17.68 -16.60 16.60
N ALA A 68 -17.86 -15.27 16.60
CA ALA A 68 -19.02 -14.64 16.01
C ALA A 68 -19.21 -14.99 14.52
N ARG A 69 -18.11 -15.04 13.74
CA ARG A 69 -18.13 -15.47 12.33
C ARG A 69 -18.52 -16.94 12.18
N ARG A 70 -18.03 -17.80 13.08
CA ARG A 70 -18.37 -19.23 13.10
C ARG A 70 -19.86 -19.41 13.37
N ASP A 71 -20.40 -18.72 14.37
CA ASP A 71 -21.81 -18.83 14.75
C ASP A 71 -22.73 -18.37 13.62
N LEU A 72 -22.42 -17.23 12.99
CA LEU A 72 -23.14 -16.76 11.81
C LEU A 72 -23.12 -17.79 10.67
N ARG A 73 -21.97 -18.43 10.41
CA ARG A 73 -21.85 -19.46 9.36
C ARG A 73 -22.71 -20.68 9.68
N LEU A 74 -22.66 -21.15 10.93
CA LEU A 74 -23.47 -22.28 11.40
C LEU A 74 -24.96 -21.97 11.31
N ARG A 75 -25.37 -20.75 11.66
CA ARG A 75 -26.76 -20.34 11.61
C ARG A 75 -27.30 -20.22 10.18
N LYS A 76 -26.52 -19.63 9.27
CA LYS A 76 -26.83 -19.63 7.83
C LYS A 76 -26.96 -21.05 7.26
N HIS A 77 -26.08 -21.96 7.70
CA HIS A 77 -26.13 -23.35 7.26
C HIS A 77 -27.42 -24.06 7.72
N ARG A 78 -27.80 -23.90 9.00
CA ARG A 78 -29.07 -24.44 9.53
C ARG A 78 -30.27 -23.87 8.79
N ALA A 79 -30.32 -22.55 8.58
CA ALA A 79 -31.39 -21.90 7.83
C ALA A 79 -31.55 -22.47 6.41
N LYS A 80 -30.43 -22.76 5.73
CA LYS A 80 -30.42 -23.38 4.40
C LYS A 80 -30.96 -24.80 4.41
N LEU A 81 -30.66 -25.59 5.46
CA LEU A 81 -31.22 -26.93 5.61
C LEU A 81 -32.73 -26.88 5.83
N THR A 82 -33.20 -26.02 6.75
CA THR A 82 -34.64 -25.81 7.00
C THR A 82 -35.38 -25.38 5.74
N GLN A 83 -34.80 -24.44 4.98
CA GLN A 83 -35.37 -24.00 3.70
C GLN A 83 -35.46 -25.14 2.68
N ARG A 84 -34.42 -25.98 2.56
CA ARG A 84 -34.44 -27.15 1.67
C ARG A 84 -35.54 -28.14 2.06
N THR A 85 -35.69 -28.41 3.35
CA THR A 85 -36.76 -29.28 3.85
C THR A 85 -38.13 -28.72 3.51
N LEU A 86 -38.36 -27.42 3.76
CA LEU A 86 -39.61 -26.74 3.40
C LEU A 86 -39.89 -26.85 1.88
N THR A 87 -38.90 -26.53 1.03
CA THR A 87 -39.08 -26.59 -0.42
C THR A 87 -39.37 -28.00 -0.94
N ASN A 88 -38.78 -29.02 -0.32
CA ASN A 88 -39.03 -30.40 -0.70
C ASN A 88 -40.45 -30.85 -0.32
N LEU A 89 -40.94 -30.45 0.86
CA LEU A 89 -42.31 -30.74 1.30
C LEU A 89 -43.33 -30.05 0.39
N LEU A 90 -43.14 -28.76 0.08
CA LEU A 90 -44.03 -28.02 -0.81
C LEU A 90 -44.09 -28.61 -2.23
N ARG A 91 -43.00 -29.23 -2.70
CA ARG A 91 -42.91 -29.78 -4.06
C ARG A 91 -43.50 -31.19 -4.20
N ASN A 92 -43.31 -32.05 -3.19
CA ASN A 92 -43.51 -33.49 -3.34
C ASN A 92 -44.69 -34.05 -2.54
N ALA A 93 -45.31 -33.26 -1.67
CA ALA A 93 -46.30 -33.77 -0.74
C ALA A 93 -47.74 -33.55 -1.22
N SER A 94 -48.60 -34.54 -0.97
CA SER A 94 -50.05 -34.41 -1.11
C SER A 94 -50.66 -33.70 0.11
N PRO A 95 -51.73 -32.90 -0.05
CA PRO A 95 -52.33 -32.15 1.05
C PRO A 95 -52.86 -33.09 2.14
N SER A 96 -52.34 -32.95 3.36
CA SER A 96 -52.88 -33.58 4.58
C SER A 96 -52.65 -32.66 5.77
N ASP A 97 -53.53 -32.71 6.78
CA ASP A 97 -53.49 -31.78 7.92
C ASP A 97 -52.17 -31.82 8.71
N ASN A 98 -51.54 -33.00 8.81
CA ASN A 98 -50.22 -33.17 9.44
C ASN A 98 -49.13 -32.43 8.65
N LEU A 99 -49.20 -32.46 7.32
CA LEU A 99 -48.22 -31.78 6.47
C LEU A 99 -48.34 -30.27 6.57
N THR A 100 -49.57 -29.74 6.68
CA THR A 100 -49.83 -28.30 6.90
C THR A 100 -49.18 -27.83 8.21
N GLN A 101 -49.34 -28.58 9.30
CA GLN A 101 -48.69 -28.26 10.58
C GLN A 101 -47.15 -28.33 10.50
N GLN A 102 -46.59 -29.28 9.75
CA GLN A 102 -45.15 -29.36 9.51
C GLN A 102 -44.61 -28.18 8.69
N ILE A 103 -45.37 -27.71 7.70
CA ILE A 103 -45.01 -26.52 6.92
C ILE A 103 -45.01 -25.28 7.83
N GLU A 104 -46.06 -25.06 8.60
CA GLU A 104 -46.16 -23.91 9.51
C GLU A 104 -45.02 -23.87 10.55
N THR A 105 -44.65 -25.04 11.09
CA THR A 105 -43.51 -25.13 12.04
C THR A 105 -42.18 -24.82 11.36
N LEU A 106 -41.95 -25.31 10.14
CA LEU A 106 -40.76 -24.98 9.36
C LEU A 106 -40.70 -23.50 8.97
N GLU A 107 -41.83 -22.88 8.62
CA GLU A 107 -41.90 -21.44 8.35
C GLU A 107 -41.57 -20.60 9.58
N ARG A 108 -42.09 -21.00 10.76
CA ARG A 108 -41.76 -20.37 12.04
C ARG A 108 -40.27 -20.47 12.35
N THR A 109 -39.68 -21.66 12.23
CA THR A 109 -38.24 -21.86 12.45
C THR A 109 -37.39 -21.09 11.44
N MET A 110 -37.85 -20.93 10.19
CA MET A 110 -37.19 -20.07 9.20
C MET A 110 -37.24 -18.59 9.61
N ALA A 111 -38.36 -18.10 10.13
CA ALA A 111 -38.46 -16.73 10.65
C ALA A 111 -37.52 -16.50 11.84
N GLU A 112 -37.44 -17.46 12.78
CA GLU A 112 -36.49 -17.44 13.87
C GLU A 112 -35.04 -17.41 13.37
N HIS A 113 -34.69 -18.24 12.39
CA HIS A 113 -33.38 -18.22 11.76
C HIS A 113 -33.06 -16.88 11.11
N ARG A 114 -34.01 -16.23 10.42
CA ARG A 114 -33.80 -14.90 9.84
C ARG A 114 -33.44 -13.88 10.91
N THR A 115 -34.22 -13.80 11.99
CA THR A 115 -33.94 -12.84 13.08
C THR A 115 -32.59 -13.12 13.74
N ALA A 116 -32.25 -14.39 13.96
CA ALA A 116 -31.00 -14.77 14.59
C ALA A 116 -29.78 -14.58 13.66
N ILE A 117 -29.94 -14.70 12.33
CA ILE A 117 -28.88 -14.33 11.37
C ILE A 117 -28.57 -12.83 11.45
N GLU A 118 -29.58 -11.96 11.56
CA GLU A 118 -29.33 -10.52 11.68
C GLU A 118 -28.62 -10.20 13.00
N ARG A 119 -29.04 -10.79 14.13
CA ARG A 119 -28.32 -10.66 15.41
C ARG A 119 -26.86 -11.12 15.31
N ASP A 120 -26.60 -12.25 14.68
CA ASP A 120 -25.24 -12.77 14.52
C ASP A 120 -24.40 -11.88 13.58
N ARG A 121 -25.01 -11.25 12.56
CA ARG A 121 -24.33 -10.24 11.71
C ARG A 121 -23.93 -9.02 12.51
N GLU A 122 -24.84 -8.50 13.33
CA GLU A 122 -24.55 -7.37 14.22
C GLU A 122 -23.42 -7.73 15.21
N ALA A 123 -23.45 -8.93 15.78
CA ALA A 123 -22.40 -9.43 16.66
C ALA A 123 -21.03 -9.47 15.95
N VAL A 124 -20.98 -9.89 14.69
CA VAL A 124 -19.75 -9.86 13.88
C VAL A 124 -19.26 -8.43 13.67
N ILE A 125 -20.16 -7.49 13.35
CA ILE A 125 -19.81 -6.07 13.16
C ILE A 125 -19.24 -5.49 14.45
N VAL A 126 -19.89 -5.74 15.59
CA VAL A 126 -19.45 -5.26 16.91
C VAL A 126 -18.09 -5.86 17.27
N ALA A 127 -17.91 -7.17 17.11
CA ALA A 127 -16.64 -7.85 17.38
C ALA A 127 -15.51 -7.31 16.48
N ALA A 128 -15.80 -7.02 15.21
CA ALA A 128 -14.82 -6.42 14.29
C ALA A 128 -14.42 -5.00 14.71
N LYS A 129 -15.39 -4.18 15.16
CA LYS A 129 -15.12 -2.85 15.73
C LYS A 129 -14.26 -2.94 16.99
N ARG A 130 -14.55 -3.90 17.88
CA ARG A 130 -13.75 -4.12 19.11
C ARG A 130 -12.32 -4.51 18.81
N LEU A 131 -12.10 -5.46 17.89
CA LEU A 131 -10.76 -5.85 17.43
C LEU A 131 -10.00 -4.66 16.83
N LYS A 132 -10.67 -3.86 15.98
CA LYS A 132 -10.08 -2.64 15.42
C LYS A 132 -9.69 -1.64 16.51
N GLY A 133 -10.50 -1.49 17.56
CA GLY A 133 -10.21 -0.64 18.71
C GLY A 133 -8.99 -1.12 19.50
N ALA A 134 -8.97 -2.40 19.88
CA ALA A 134 -7.84 -3.03 20.57
C ALA A 134 -6.55 -2.90 19.75
N THR A 135 -6.61 -3.17 18.46
CA THR A 135 -5.45 -3.04 17.55
C THR A 135 -4.89 -1.61 17.53
N LYS A 136 -5.76 -0.59 17.56
CA LYS A 136 -5.33 0.81 17.58
C LYS A 136 -4.67 1.17 18.91
N ARG A 137 -5.21 0.70 20.04
CA ARG A 137 -4.64 0.91 21.37
C ARG A 137 -3.29 0.22 21.51
N ALA A 138 -3.22 -1.07 21.22
CA ALA A 138 -1.99 -1.86 21.32
C ALA A 138 -0.85 -1.25 20.48
N LYS A 139 -1.15 -0.81 19.24
CA LYS A 139 -0.20 -0.05 18.43
C LYS A 139 0.27 1.24 19.10
N ARG A 140 -0.68 2.03 19.60
CA ARG A 140 -0.38 3.32 20.22
C ARG A 140 0.50 3.14 21.45
N GLU A 141 0.11 2.26 22.36
CA GLU A 141 0.88 1.94 23.57
C GLU A 141 2.29 1.44 23.23
N HIS A 142 2.41 0.57 22.22
CA HIS A 142 3.73 0.10 21.77
C HIS A 142 4.62 1.23 21.23
N PHE A 143 4.09 2.09 20.37
CA PHE A 143 4.88 3.19 19.80
C PHE A 143 5.15 4.30 20.82
N ASP A 144 4.19 4.60 21.69
CA ASP A 144 4.40 5.54 22.79
C ASP A 144 5.51 5.03 23.73
N HIS A 145 5.53 3.73 24.02
CA HIS A 145 6.61 3.09 24.78
C HIS A 145 7.97 3.24 24.09
N ILE A 146 8.07 2.92 22.78
CA ILE A 146 9.30 3.12 22.00
C ILE A 146 9.76 4.59 22.08
N LEU A 147 8.84 5.54 21.94
CA LEU A 147 9.16 6.96 22.02
C LEU A 147 9.64 7.38 23.40
N THR A 148 9.07 6.82 24.48
CA THR A 148 9.53 7.10 25.86
C THR A 148 10.90 6.50 26.17
N GLU A 149 11.22 5.33 25.63
CA GLU A 149 12.53 4.69 25.85
C GLU A 149 13.65 5.25 24.95
N THR A 150 13.28 5.86 23.82
CA THR A 150 14.27 6.41 22.88
C THR A 150 14.88 7.71 23.44
N HIS A 151 16.21 7.78 23.47
CA HIS A 151 16.92 9.00 23.82
C HIS A 151 16.60 10.14 22.83
N GLN A 152 16.46 11.37 23.34
CA GLN A 152 16.06 12.56 22.56
C GLN A 152 16.85 12.80 21.25
N SER A 153 18.14 12.46 21.23
CA SER A 153 18.99 12.61 20.04
C SER A 153 18.72 11.57 18.94
N ARG A 154 18.03 10.47 19.27
CA ARG A 154 17.76 9.32 18.37
C ARG A 154 16.29 9.21 17.96
N ILE A 155 15.46 10.21 18.28
CA ILE A 155 14.03 10.24 17.90
C ILE A 155 13.87 10.03 16.38
N TRP A 156 14.79 10.58 15.59
CA TRP A 156 14.78 10.48 14.13
C TRP A 156 14.97 9.04 13.63
N ASP A 157 15.59 8.13 14.38
CA ASP A 157 15.80 6.73 13.97
C ASP A 157 14.48 5.93 13.88
N ASN A 158 13.45 6.40 14.60
CA ASN A 158 12.13 5.77 14.65
C ASN A 158 11.28 6.06 13.40
N VAL A 159 11.65 7.07 12.59
CA VAL A 159 10.85 7.46 11.42
C VAL A 159 11.52 6.99 10.13
N HIS A 160 10.80 6.26 9.28
CA HIS A 160 11.43 5.61 8.13
C HIS A 160 11.93 6.59 7.05
N TRP A 161 11.40 7.82 6.99
CA TRP A 161 11.76 8.81 5.97
C TRP A 161 13.09 9.54 6.25
N THR A 162 13.60 9.48 7.49
CA THR A 162 14.92 10.01 7.86
C THR A 162 16.05 9.06 7.49
N ARG A 163 15.73 7.78 7.29
CA ARG A 163 16.70 6.77 6.87
C ARG A 163 17.12 7.07 5.42
N PRO A 164 18.41 6.90 5.07
CA PRO A 164 18.86 7.05 3.70
C PRO A 164 17.97 6.21 2.78
N ARG A 165 17.27 6.86 1.85
CA ARG A 165 16.46 6.16 0.87
C ARG A 165 17.46 5.33 0.05
N LYS A 166 17.27 4.00 0.00
CA LYS A 166 18.05 3.17 -0.91
C LYS A 166 17.77 3.66 -2.32
N GLN A 167 18.68 4.45 -2.89
CA GLN A 167 18.63 4.77 -4.30
C GLN A 167 18.73 3.43 -5.02
N GLN A 168 17.79 3.18 -5.94
CA GLN A 168 17.99 2.07 -6.86
C GLN A 168 19.24 2.42 -7.66
N ALA A 169 20.27 1.57 -7.58
CA ALA A 169 21.61 1.85 -8.10
C ALA A 169 21.64 2.11 -9.61
N SER A 170 20.53 1.84 -10.31
CA SER A 170 20.37 2.09 -11.73
C SER A 170 18.90 2.43 -12.01
N VAL A 171 18.59 3.72 -12.22
CA VAL A 171 17.42 4.08 -13.01
C VAL A 171 17.87 3.94 -14.46
N ALA A 172 17.38 2.92 -15.16
CA ALA A 172 17.71 2.75 -16.56
C ALA A 172 16.97 3.84 -17.36
N LEU A 173 17.67 4.55 -18.24
CA LEU A 173 17.05 5.56 -19.09
C LEU A 173 16.16 4.86 -20.13
N THR A 174 14.93 5.33 -20.26
CA THR A 174 13.96 4.82 -21.23
C THR A 174 13.76 5.83 -22.35
N ASN A 175 13.72 5.35 -23.59
CA ASN A 175 13.35 6.18 -24.74
C ASN A 175 11.87 6.59 -24.70
N ALA A 176 11.46 7.45 -25.65
CA ALA A 176 10.08 7.91 -25.77
C ALA A 176 9.09 6.75 -26.02
N GLU A 177 9.60 5.65 -26.58
CA GLU A 177 8.90 4.40 -26.87
C GLU A 177 8.81 3.45 -25.66
N GLY A 178 9.48 3.78 -24.55
CA GLY A 178 9.44 3.04 -23.28
C GLY A 178 10.45 1.89 -23.15
N GLU A 179 11.38 1.75 -24.09
CA GLU A 179 12.44 0.75 -24.10
C GLU A 179 13.67 1.21 -23.31
N ILE A 180 14.34 0.28 -22.63
CA ILE A 180 15.54 0.55 -21.85
C ILE A 180 16.75 0.65 -22.77
N VAL A 181 17.40 1.81 -22.78
CA VAL A 181 18.60 2.04 -23.57
C VAL A 181 19.83 1.62 -22.76
N THR A 182 20.63 0.72 -23.34
CA THR A 182 21.82 0.14 -22.69
C THR A 182 23.14 0.50 -23.40
N GLU A 183 23.07 1.02 -24.63
CA GLU A 183 24.24 1.40 -25.41
C GLU A 183 24.77 2.77 -24.96
N PRO A 184 26.08 2.93 -24.64
CA PRO A 184 26.59 4.13 -23.98
C PRO A 184 26.40 5.44 -24.76
N ASN A 185 26.48 5.42 -26.10
CA ASN A 185 26.30 6.63 -26.90
C ASN A 185 24.83 7.05 -26.93
N ALA A 186 23.93 6.08 -27.10
CA ALA A 186 22.49 6.30 -27.06
C ALA A 186 22.04 6.77 -25.66
N VAL A 187 22.61 6.22 -24.58
CA VAL A 187 22.38 6.72 -23.21
C VAL A 187 22.78 8.19 -23.09
N GLY A 188 23.93 8.58 -23.64
CA GLY A 188 24.40 9.96 -23.61
C GLY A 188 23.51 10.92 -24.40
N GLN A 189 23.06 10.52 -25.58
CA GLN A 189 22.14 11.29 -26.41
C GLN A 189 20.78 11.45 -25.73
N LEU A 190 20.22 10.36 -25.20
CA LEU A 190 18.92 10.37 -24.54
C LEU A 190 18.95 11.17 -23.24
N PHE A 191 20.04 11.09 -22.50
CA PHE A 191 20.27 11.94 -21.33
C PHE A 191 20.30 13.43 -21.73
N GLN A 192 21.02 13.78 -22.79
CA GLN A 192 21.06 15.15 -23.30
C GLN A 192 19.67 15.62 -23.75
N GLU A 193 18.92 14.81 -24.48
CA GLU A 193 17.57 15.16 -24.93
C GLU A 193 16.59 15.31 -23.77
N GLN A 194 16.68 14.45 -22.75
CA GLN A 194 15.77 14.47 -21.60
C GLN A 194 15.98 15.72 -20.71
N PHE A 195 17.23 16.13 -20.49
CA PHE A 195 17.55 17.26 -19.59
C PHE A 195 17.77 18.58 -20.33
N THR A 196 18.10 18.53 -21.62
CA THR A 196 18.34 19.70 -22.49
C THR A 196 17.72 19.46 -23.87
N PRO A 197 16.38 19.45 -23.97
CA PRO A 197 15.72 19.21 -25.24
C PRO A 197 16.11 20.29 -26.27
N THR A 198 16.49 19.86 -27.47
CA THR A 198 16.86 20.75 -28.59
C THR A 198 15.73 21.72 -28.93
N SER A 199 14.48 21.31 -28.74
CA SER A 199 13.31 22.19 -28.77
C SER A 199 13.02 22.73 -27.36
N ALA A 200 13.83 23.68 -26.89
CA ALA A 200 13.50 24.41 -25.68
C ALA A 200 12.12 25.08 -25.87
N ARG A 201 11.17 24.81 -24.96
CA ARG A 201 9.93 25.60 -24.92
C ARG A 201 10.34 27.05 -24.77
N GLY A 202 9.81 27.94 -25.61
CA GLY A 202 10.04 29.37 -25.47
C GLY A 202 9.73 29.79 -24.04
N VAL A 203 10.75 30.24 -23.30
CA VAL A 203 10.56 30.73 -21.94
C VAL A 203 9.82 32.04 -22.04
N ASP A 204 8.65 32.10 -21.43
CA ASP A 204 7.87 33.32 -21.38
C ASP A 204 8.57 34.32 -20.47
N MET A 205 9.25 35.29 -21.09
CA MET A 205 9.98 36.34 -20.38
C MET A 205 9.06 37.33 -19.67
N THR A 206 7.75 37.34 -19.98
CA THR A 206 6.78 38.17 -19.26
C THR A 206 6.67 37.76 -17.79
N VAL A 207 7.10 36.54 -17.42
CA VAL A 207 7.20 36.13 -16.01
C VAL A 207 8.16 37.04 -15.24
N VAL A 208 9.28 37.44 -15.83
CA VAL A 208 10.25 38.34 -15.18
C VAL A 208 9.68 39.75 -15.05
N GLU A 209 8.91 40.19 -16.05
CA GLU A 209 8.24 41.50 -16.05
C GLU A 209 7.09 41.56 -15.02
N ASN A 210 6.37 40.44 -14.84
CA ASN A 210 5.27 40.29 -13.90
C ASN A 210 5.70 39.87 -12.48
N MET A 211 6.99 39.55 -12.29
CA MET A 211 7.52 39.24 -10.96
C MET A 211 7.49 40.52 -10.11
N GLN A 212 6.69 40.47 -9.05
CA GLN A 212 6.62 41.57 -8.10
C GLN A 212 8.00 41.80 -7.47
N GLN A 213 8.59 42.96 -7.76
CA GLN A 213 9.86 43.37 -7.15
C GLN A 213 9.65 43.54 -5.66
N THR A 214 10.28 42.68 -4.87
CA THR A 214 10.36 42.86 -3.43
C THR A 214 11.26 44.05 -3.13
N PRO A 215 10.99 44.82 -2.07
CA PRO A 215 11.90 45.89 -1.66
C PRO A 215 13.30 45.30 -1.48
N GLU A 216 14.31 46.06 -1.93
CA GLU A 216 15.70 45.69 -1.77
C GLU A 216 15.96 45.38 -0.30
N ARG A 217 16.40 44.15 -0.02
CA ARG A 217 16.73 43.76 1.35
C ARG A 217 17.95 44.58 1.76
N THR A 218 17.85 45.29 2.87
CA THR A 218 18.99 46.01 3.43
C THR A 218 20.13 45.02 3.69
N PHE A 219 21.24 45.21 2.98
CA PHE A 219 22.47 44.49 3.23
C PHE A 219 23.24 45.29 4.30
N PRO A 220 23.27 44.82 5.56
CA PRO A 220 24.00 45.55 6.60
C PRO A 220 25.49 45.62 6.23
N ALA A 221 26.14 46.72 6.59
CA ALA A 221 27.57 46.83 6.42
C ALA A 221 28.25 45.72 7.23
N ILE A 222 29.09 44.94 6.57
CA ILE A 222 29.87 43.89 7.23
C ILE A 222 30.86 44.57 8.17
N SER A 223 30.78 44.25 9.46
CA SER A 223 31.68 44.79 10.47
C SER A 223 33.05 44.12 10.40
N ALA A 224 34.09 44.83 10.79
CA ALA A 224 35.43 44.26 10.92
C ALA A 224 35.48 43.08 11.93
N LEU A 225 34.59 43.08 12.92
CA LEU A 225 34.48 42.04 13.93
C LEU A 225 33.93 40.73 13.33
N GLU A 226 32.87 40.80 12.52
CA GLU A 226 32.33 39.63 11.81
C GLU A 226 33.37 39.00 10.89
N ILE A 227 34.18 39.82 10.21
CA ILE A 227 35.30 39.34 9.39
C ILE A 227 36.34 38.64 10.26
N ALA A 228 36.73 39.23 11.39
CA ALA A 228 37.69 38.62 12.30
C ALA A 228 37.19 37.29 12.89
N GLU A 229 35.92 37.20 13.28
CA GLU A 229 35.29 35.96 13.77
C GLU A 229 35.19 34.89 12.69
N ALA A 230 34.83 35.27 11.46
CA ALA A 230 34.80 34.35 10.33
C ALA A 230 36.19 33.80 10.01
N LEU A 231 37.22 34.66 10.02
CA LEU A 231 38.61 34.28 9.78
C LEU A 231 39.20 33.44 10.92
N LEU A 232 38.73 33.60 12.16
CA LEU A 232 39.20 32.80 13.30
C LEU A 232 39.01 31.29 13.08
N ASN A 233 37.96 30.91 12.37
CA ASN A 233 37.65 29.51 12.03
C ASN A 233 38.26 29.06 10.70
N THR A 234 38.95 29.94 9.97
CA THR A 234 39.66 29.57 8.74
C THR A 234 41.07 29.07 9.05
N SER A 235 41.45 27.97 8.40
CA SER A 235 42.81 27.44 8.52
C SER A 235 43.70 28.10 7.48
N ASN A 236 44.79 28.74 7.93
CA ASN A 236 45.80 29.29 7.03
C ASN A 236 46.51 28.20 6.20
N LEU A 237 46.36 26.92 6.56
CA LEU A 237 47.01 25.78 5.91
C LEU A 237 46.11 25.07 4.89
N SER A 238 44.94 25.61 4.56
CA SER A 238 44.12 25.06 3.48
C SER A 238 44.84 25.16 2.14
N ALA A 239 44.79 24.09 1.35
CA ALA A 239 45.32 24.10 -0.02
C ALA A 239 44.61 25.19 -0.85
N PRO A 240 45.33 25.86 -1.76
CA PRO A 240 44.76 26.92 -2.58
C PRO A 240 43.64 26.38 -3.47
N GLY A 241 42.62 27.22 -3.68
CA GLY A 241 41.50 26.91 -4.55
C GLY A 241 41.89 26.91 -6.05
N PRO A 242 40.92 26.69 -6.94
CA PRO A 242 41.12 26.78 -8.40
C PRO A 242 41.58 28.16 -8.87
N ASP A 243 41.34 29.19 -8.07
CA ASP A 243 41.79 30.57 -8.24
C ASP A 243 43.27 30.79 -7.83
N GLN A 244 43.92 29.76 -7.28
CA GLN A 244 45.31 29.74 -6.81
C GLN A 244 45.63 30.78 -5.72
N VAL A 245 44.62 31.35 -5.05
CA VAL A 245 44.84 32.26 -3.93
C VAL A 245 45.18 31.44 -2.68
N SER A 246 46.25 31.82 -1.99
CA SER A 246 46.72 31.17 -0.77
C SER A 246 46.80 32.18 0.38
N TRP A 247 46.75 31.69 1.63
CA TRP A 247 46.88 32.52 2.83
C TRP A 247 48.29 33.05 3.08
N PHE A 248 49.28 32.55 2.33
CA PHE A 248 50.67 32.95 2.44
C PHE A 248 51.08 33.69 1.16
N TRP A 249 51.57 34.91 1.34
CA TRP A 249 52.22 35.72 0.32
C TRP A 249 53.75 35.58 0.42
#